data_AF-A0A1S8XB66-F1
#
_entry.id   AF-A0A1S8XB66-F1
#
_cell.length_a   1.000
_cell.length_b   1.000
_cell.length_c   1.000
_cell.angle_alpha   90.00
_cell.angle_beta   90.00
_cell.angle_gamma   90.00
#
_symmetry.space_group_name_H-M   'P 1'
#
loop_
_entity.id
_entity.type
_entity.pdbx_description
1 polymer ?
#
loop_
_entity_poly.entity_id
_entity_poly.type
_entity_poly.pdbx_seq_one_letter_code
_entity_poly.pdbx_strand_id
1 'polypeptide(L)'
;MNLRKFLGTENAEFQALIYFIIALGCFLSILGTLGFCGACRENKCCLVLYMFLLAIFIIAGVGVGIAAFVFGDKVQNYVSSITSQAYEFYGKESSHYDNFINLVQRELQCCGANGTWDTTKSGPIPDSCRNPNGDVYNSKLAEIAFNSGCLRFDAIMAIRGCRGFIA
;
A
#
# COMPACT_ATOMS: atom_id res chain seq x y z
N MET A 1 -14.52 27.61 0.75
CA MET A 1 -14.40 26.43 1.62
C MET A 1 -12.95 26.33 2.05
N ASN A 2 -12.65 26.38 3.35
CA ASN A 2 -11.34 26.80 3.87
C ASN A 2 -10.21 25.76 3.70
N LEU A 3 -9.21 26.12 2.89
CA LEU A 3 -7.97 25.38 2.59
C LEU A 3 -7.10 25.10 3.84
N ARG A 4 -7.27 25.89 4.92
CA ARG A 4 -6.56 25.68 6.20
C ARG A 4 -7.00 24.45 6.98
N LYS A 5 -8.23 23.94 6.79
CA LYS A 5 -8.65 22.66 7.40
C LYS A 5 -7.97 21.47 6.73
N PHE A 6 -7.78 21.52 5.40
CA PHE A 6 -7.10 20.48 4.64
C PHE A 6 -5.61 20.34 5.00
N LEU A 7 -4.89 21.46 5.16
CA LEU A 7 -3.50 21.47 5.63
C LEU A 7 -3.31 21.06 7.10
N GLY A 8 -4.37 21.12 7.92
CA GLY A 8 -4.37 20.62 9.29
C GLY A 8 -4.63 19.11 9.39
N THR A 9 -5.44 18.57 8.49
CA THR A 9 -5.71 17.12 8.40
C THR A 9 -4.57 16.35 7.75
N GLU A 10 -3.84 16.88 6.76
CA GLU A 10 -2.76 16.12 6.09
C GLU A 10 -1.67 15.62 7.05
N ASN A 11 -1.23 16.44 8.01
CA ASN A 11 -0.27 16.01 9.03
C ASN A 11 -0.90 15.08 10.07
N ALA A 12 -2.14 15.39 10.50
CA ALA A 12 -2.82 14.63 11.54
C ALA A 12 -3.23 13.22 11.07
N GLU A 13 -3.66 13.07 9.82
CA GLU A 13 -4.05 11.79 9.22
C GLU A 13 -2.82 10.90 8.98
N PHE A 14 -1.72 11.46 8.44
CA PHE A 14 -0.48 10.70 8.26
C PHE A 14 0.13 10.31 9.61
N GLN A 15 0.10 11.20 10.60
CA GLN A 15 0.51 10.89 11.98
C GLN A 15 -0.38 9.80 12.60
N ALA A 16 -1.70 9.89 12.46
CA ALA A 16 -2.63 8.88 12.97
C ALA A 16 -2.35 7.50 12.35
N LEU A 17 -2.09 7.45 11.05
CA LEU A 17 -1.71 6.22 10.35
C LEU A 17 -0.38 5.65 10.86
N ILE A 18 0.64 6.49 11.07
CA ILE A 18 1.92 6.06 11.66
C ILE A 18 1.71 5.49 13.06
N TYR A 19 0.99 6.20 13.94
CA TYR A 19 0.70 5.73 15.29
C TYR A 19 -0.08 4.41 15.28
N PHE A 20 -1.05 4.27 14.36
CA PHE A 20 -1.80 3.03 14.19
C PHE A 20 -0.90 1.87 13.77
N ILE A 21 0.00 2.05 12.80
CA ILE A 21 0.94 1.01 12.36
C ILE A 21 1.86 0.59 13.50
N ILE A 22 2.39 1.54 14.28
CA ILE A 22 3.25 1.26 15.43
C ILE A 22 2.47 0.46 16.48
N ALA A 23 1.27 0.90 16.85
CA ALA A 23 0.42 0.23 17.84
C ALA A 23 0.05 -1.19 17.39
N LEU A 24 -0.31 -1.36 16.13
CA LEU A 24 -0.62 -2.66 15.54
C LEU A 24 0.60 -3.59 15.55
N GLY A 25 1.80 -3.10 15.22
CA GLY A 25 3.04 -3.86 15.27
C GLY A 25 3.40 -4.34 16.68
N CYS A 26 3.25 -3.47 17.68
CA CYS A 26 3.43 -3.86 19.09
C CYS A 26 2.41 -4.92 19.52
N PHE A 27 1.15 -4.74 19.15
CA PHE A 27 0.08 -5.68 19.45
C PHE A 27 0.34 -7.07 18.83
N LEU A 28 0.71 -7.12 17.54
CA LEU A 28 1.06 -8.36 16.85
C LEU A 28 2.28 -9.06 17.48
N SER A 29 3.28 -8.30 17.95
CA SER A 29 4.43 -8.85 18.68
C SER A 29 4.02 -9.51 20.00
N ILE A 30 3.08 -8.90 20.74
CA ILE A 30 2.52 -9.49 21.97
C ILE A 30 1.75 -10.77 21.63
N LEU A 31 0.92 -10.76 20.58
CA LEU A 31 0.22 -11.97 20.13
C LEU A 31 1.19 -13.09 19.74
N GLY A 32 2.28 -12.76 19.06
CA GLY A 32 3.31 -13.73 18.68
C GLY A 32 4.02 -14.35 19.89
N THR A 33 4.40 -13.53 20.88
CA THR A 33 5.03 -14.03 22.11
C THR A 33 4.07 -14.85 22.98
N LEU A 34 2.77 -14.50 23.00
CA LEU A 34 1.73 -15.31 23.65
C LEU A 34 1.50 -16.64 22.93
N GLY A 35 1.53 -16.65 21.60
CA GLY A 35 1.43 -17.86 20.78
C GLY A 35 2.61 -18.81 21.03
N PHE A 36 3.84 -18.30 21.02
CA PHE A 36 5.04 -19.09 21.32
C PHE A 36 5.04 -19.59 22.76
N CYS A 37 4.73 -18.74 23.74
CA CYS A 37 4.60 -19.15 25.14
C CYS A 37 3.49 -20.17 25.35
N GLY A 38 2.36 -20.05 24.64
CA GLY A 38 1.23 -20.97 24.71
C GLY A 38 1.53 -22.34 24.11
N ALA A 39 2.46 -22.42 23.15
CA ALA A 39 2.94 -23.69 22.62
C ALA A 39 3.94 -24.37 23.57
N CYS A 40 4.84 -23.61 24.21
CA CYS A 40 5.84 -24.16 25.13
C CYS A 40 5.28 -24.50 26.52
N ARG A 41 4.22 -23.83 26.95
CA ARG A 41 3.65 -23.95 28.30
C ARG A 41 2.29 -24.60 28.18
N GLU A 42 2.11 -25.76 28.79
CA GLU A 42 0.83 -26.52 28.85
C GLU A 42 -0.26 -25.82 29.69
N ASN A 43 -0.22 -24.48 29.75
CA ASN A 43 -1.18 -23.65 30.43
C ASN A 43 -2.37 -23.38 29.50
N LYS A 44 -3.43 -24.16 29.68
CA LYS A 44 -4.68 -24.09 28.93
C LYS A 44 -5.30 -22.68 28.92
N CYS A 45 -5.11 -21.89 29.97
CA CYS A 45 -5.66 -20.53 30.05
C CYS A 45 -5.04 -19.56 29.02
N CYS A 46 -3.73 -19.60 28.81
CA CYS A 46 -3.05 -18.76 27.82
C CYS A 46 -3.43 -19.14 26.38
N LEU A 47 -3.59 -20.44 26.11
CA LEU A 47 -3.99 -20.95 24.81
C LEU A 47 -5.42 -20.54 24.43
N VAL A 48 -6.34 -20.60 25.39
CA VAL A 48 -7.74 -20.17 25.20
C VAL A 48 -7.82 -18.67 24.92
N LEU A 49 -7.10 -17.84 25.66
CA LEU A 49 -7.05 -16.39 25.42
C LEU A 49 -6.49 -16.06 24.03
N TYR A 50 -5.44 -16.74 23.60
CA TYR A 50 -4.87 -16.57 22.26
C TYR A 50 -5.89 -16.91 21.16
N MET A 51 -6.61 -18.02 21.30
CA MET A 51 -7.68 -18.41 20.36
C MET A 51 -8.80 -17.38 20.28
N PHE A 52 -9.25 -16.83 21.42
CA PHE A 52 -10.27 -15.78 21.44
C PHE A 52 -9.78 -14.49 20.76
N LEU A 53 -8.54 -14.05 21.04
CA LEU A 53 -7.97 -12.85 20.42
C LEU A 53 -7.81 -13.01 18.90
N LEU A 54 -7.36 -14.18 18.44
CA LEU A 54 -7.29 -14.48 17.01
C LEU A 54 -8.67 -14.51 16.34
N ALA A 55 -9.68 -15.10 16.99
CA ALA A 55 -11.03 -15.13 16.45
C ALA A 55 -11.58 -13.71 16.20
N ILE A 56 -11.36 -12.78 17.15
CA ILE A 56 -11.73 -11.37 16.98
C ILE A 56 -10.98 -10.74 15.80
N PHE A 57 -9.68 -11.03 15.65
CA PHE A 57 -8.87 -10.51 14.56
C PHE A 57 -9.34 -11.01 13.19
N ILE A 58 -9.76 -12.27 13.11
CA ILE A 58 -10.35 -12.85 11.89
C ILE A 58 -11.67 -12.16 11.54
N ILE A 59 -12.58 -11.98 12.51
CA ILE A 59 -13.86 -11.30 12.27
C ILE A 59 -13.63 -9.86 11.80
N ALA A 60 -12.71 -9.14 12.45
CA ALA A 60 -12.32 -7.79 12.04
C ALA A 60 -11.72 -7.79 10.62
N GLY A 61 -10.84 -8.73 10.30
CA GLY A 61 -10.24 -8.89 8.97
C GLY A 61 -11.28 -9.15 7.87
N VAL A 62 -12.29 -9.99 8.15
CA VAL A 62 -13.42 -10.21 7.23
C VAL A 62 -14.20 -8.91 7.00
N GLY A 63 -14.47 -8.15 8.07
CA GLY A 63 -15.12 -6.84 7.96
C GLY A 63 -14.34 -5.86 7.09
N VAL A 64 -13.02 -5.77 7.27
CA VAL A 64 -12.13 -4.94 6.45
C VAL A 64 -12.12 -5.43 4.99
N GLY A 65 -12.08 -6.75 4.76
CA GLY A 65 -12.11 -7.32 3.41
C GLY A 65 -13.41 -6.99 2.66
N ILE A 66 -14.56 -7.11 3.32
CA ILE A 66 -15.86 -6.73 2.75
C ILE A 66 -15.90 -5.21 2.48
N ALA A 67 -15.43 -4.40 3.43
CA ALA A 67 -15.37 -2.95 3.24
C ALA A 67 -14.47 -2.57 2.06
N ALA A 68 -13.31 -3.20 1.91
CA ALA A 68 -12.42 -2.99 0.77
C ALA A 68 -13.09 -3.37 -0.56
N PHE A 69 -13.85 -4.46 -0.59
CA PHE A 69 -14.60 -4.88 -1.77
C PHE A 69 -15.70 -3.89 -2.16
N VAL A 70 -16.48 -3.40 -1.19
CA VAL A 70 -17.61 -2.49 -1.44
C VAL A 70 -17.14 -1.06 -1.74
N PHE A 71 -16.07 -0.60 -1.10
CA PHE A 71 -15.57 0.78 -1.24
C PHE A 71 -14.35 0.90 -2.17
N GLY A 72 -13.96 -0.17 -2.87
CA GLY A 72 -12.77 -0.20 -3.71
C GLY A 72 -12.65 0.98 -4.68
N ASP A 73 -13.73 1.32 -5.38
CA ASP A 73 -13.76 2.44 -6.32
C ASP A 73 -13.53 3.81 -5.65
N LYS A 74 -14.08 4.00 -4.44
CA LYS A 74 -13.90 5.27 -3.70
C LYS A 74 -12.47 5.41 -3.20
N VAL A 75 -11.89 4.32 -2.70
CA VAL A 75 -10.51 4.30 -2.23
C VAL A 75 -9.56 4.52 -3.41
N GLN A 76 -9.82 3.92 -4.58
CA GLN A 76 -9.02 4.13 -5.78
C GLN A 76 -9.02 5.61 -6.22
N ASN A 77 -10.17 6.27 -6.21
CA ASN A 77 -10.24 7.71 -6.54
C ASN A 77 -9.44 8.55 -5.54
N TYR A 78 -9.54 8.26 -4.25
CA TYR A 78 -8.79 8.97 -3.22
C TYR A 78 -7.27 8.77 -3.38
N VAL A 79 -6.82 7.52 -3.54
CA VAL A 79 -5.41 7.20 -3.78
C VAL A 79 -4.91 7.84 -5.07
N SER A 80 -5.73 7.86 -6.14
CA SER A 80 -5.40 8.53 -7.41
C SER A 80 -5.00 9.99 -7.22
N SER A 81 -5.77 10.72 -6.41
CA SER A 81 -5.55 12.13 -6.14
C SER A 81 -4.32 12.41 -5.30
N ILE A 82 -4.01 11.54 -4.34
CA ILE A 82 -2.83 11.68 -3.47
C ILE A 82 -1.57 11.39 -4.27
N THR A 83 -1.55 10.30 -5.02
CA THR A 83 -0.36 9.95 -5.81
C THR A 83 -0.13 10.95 -6.93
N SER A 84 -1.18 11.46 -7.61
CA SER A 84 -0.97 12.51 -8.60
C SER A 84 -0.31 13.76 -8.01
N GLN A 85 -0.67 14.11 -6.76
CA GLN A 85 0.00 15.20 -6.04
C GLN A 85 1.44 14.84 -5.69
N ALA A 86 1.70 13.63 -5.17
CA ALA A 86 3.05 13.18 -4.85
C ALA A 86 4.01 13.21 -6.07
N TYR A 87 3.52 12.87 -7.26
CA TYR A 87 4.29 12.94 -8.50
C TYR A 87 4.52 14.38 -9.00
N GLU A 88 3.70 15.35 -8.59
CA GLU A 88 3.89 16.78 -8.94
C GLU A 88 5.05 17.42 -8.16
N PHE A 89 5.33 16.90 -6.96
CA PHE A 89 6.45 17.31 -6.10
C PHE A 89 7.76 16.57 -6.40
N TYR A 90 7.70 15.49 -7.18
CA TYR A 90 8.86 14.72 -7.60
C TYR A 90 9.90 15.62 -8.29
N GLY A 91 11.13 15.64 -7.76
CA GLY A 91 12.23 16.48 -8.27
C GLY A 91 12.17 17.97 -7.92
N LYS A 92 11.17 18.45 -7.16
CA LYS A 92 11.06 19.87 -6.73
C LYS A 92 11.42 20.08 -5.27
N GLU A 93 10.98 19.19 -4.38
CA GLU A 93 11.15 19.37 -2.94
C GLU A 93 11.41 18.01 -2.27
N SER A 94 12.66 17.78 -1.86
CA SER A 94 13.19 16.67 -1.05
C SER A 94 13.45 15.30 -1.73
N SER A 95 14.66 14.78 -1.50
CA SER A 95 15.15 13.48 -1.99
C SER A 95 14.43 12.27 -1.42
N HIS A 96 13.66 12.44 -0.33
CA HIS A 96 13.06 11.31 0.38
C HIS A 96 11.81 10.77 -0.32
N TYR A 97 10.99 11.64 -0.92
CA TYR A 97 9.86 11.22 -1.75
C TYR A 97 10.33 10.59 -3.07
N ASP A 98 11.38 11.14 -3.66
CA ASP A 98 11.97 10.62 -4.89
C ASP A 98 12.47 9.17 -4.69
N ASN A 99 13.19 8.90 -3.61
CA ASN A 99 13.65 7.55 -3.27
C ASN A 99 12.51 6.56 -3.06
N PHE A 100 11.44 6.98 -2.38
CA PHE A 100 10.27 6.15 -2.18
C PHE A 100 9.54 5.84 -3.49
N ILE A 101 9.31 6.86 -4.33
CA ILE A 101 8.68 6.69 -5.65
C ILE A 101 9.53 5.78 -6.54
N ASN A 102 10.85 5.93 -6.52
CA ASN A 102 11.78 5.08 -7.26
C ASN A 102 11.76 3.63 -6.78
N LEU A 103 11.64 3.39 -5.48
CA LEU A 103 11.49 2.05 -4.91
C LEU A 103 10.16 1.42 -5.35
N VAL A 104 9.07 2.17 -5.23
CA VAL A 104 7.72 1.74 -5.63
C VAL A 104 7.69 1.38 -7.13
N GLN A 105 8.23 2.23 -7.99
CA GLN A 105 8.27 1.97 -9.44
C GLN A 105 9.10 0.73 -9.81
N ARG A 106 10.18 0.45 -9.07
CA ARG A 106 10.98 -0.76 -9.26
C ARG A 106 10.27 -2.02 -8.77
N GLU A 107 9.71 -1.97 -7.56
CA GLU A 107 9.08 -3.12 -6.91
C GLU A 107 7.77 -3.50 -7.60
N LEU A 108 6.96 -2.49 -7.93
CA LEU A 108 5.73 -2.67 -8.67
C LEU A 108 5.95 -2.64 -10.17
N GLN A 109 7.19 -2.58 -10.66
CA GLN A 109 7.61 -2.50 -12.08
C GLN A 109 6.81 -1.49 -12.93
N CYS A 110 6.24 -0.44 -12.34
CA CYS A 110 5.30 0.49 -12.98
C CYS A 110 5.95 1.86 -13.20
N CYS A 111 5.40 2.65 -14.12
CA CYS A 111 5.90 4.01 -14.37
C CYS A 111 4.78 5.05 -14.34
N GLY A 112 4.89 6.02 -13.42
CA GLY A 112 3.89 7.07 -13.27
C GLY A 112 2.63 6.63 -12.50
N ALA A 113 1.88 7.62 -12.04
CA ALA A 113 0.63 7.39 -11.31
C ALA A 113 -0.39 6.61 -12.16
N ASN A 114 -0.61 7.00 -13.42
CA ASN A 114 -1.57 6.37 -14.33
C ASN A 114 -0.92 5.46 -15.39
N GLY A 115 0.34 5.06 -15.22
CA GLY A 115 1.06 4.22 -16.19
C GLY A 115 1.70 5.02 -17.31
N THR A 116 1.55 6.35 -17.30
CA THR A 116 2.24 7.29 -18.18
C THR A 116 3.05 8.25 -17.33
N TRP A 117 4.34 8.41 -17.67
CA TRP A 117 5.19 9.44 -17.08
C TRP A 117 5.03 10.74 -17.84
N ASP A 118 4.61 11.80 -17.13
CA ASP A 118 4.48 13.12 -17.71
C ASP A 118 5.81 13.88 -17.59
N THR A 119 6.59 13.83 -18.68
CA THR A 119 7.91 14.50 -18.73
C THR A 119 7.81 16.02 -18.61
N THR A 120 6.63 16.61 -18.85
CA THR A 120 6.45 18.06 -18.76
C THR A 120 6.28 18.55 -17.33
N LYS A 121 5.76 17.70 -16.42
CA LYS A 121 5.49 18.06 -15.03
C LYS A 121 6.54 17.56 -14.05
N SER A 122 7.03 16.34 -14.27
CA SER A 122 7.90 15.63 -13.32
C SER A 122 9.35 15.48 -13.81
N GLY A 123 9.69 16.07 -14.98
CA GLY A 123 11.04 16.04 -15.54
C GLY A 123 11.37 14.76 -16.33
N PRO A 124 12.65 14.48 -16.61
CA PRO A 124 13.05 13.31 -17.40
C PRO A 124 12.63 12.00 -16.71
N ILE A 125 12.39 10.96 -17.53
CA ILE A 125 12.01 9.63 -17.03
C ILE A 125 13.15 9.10 -16.12
N PRO A 126 12.86 8.72 -14.86
CA PRO A 126 13.88 8.18 -13.97
C PRO A 126 14.26 6.74 -14.34
N ASP A 127 15.47 6.31 -13.96
CA ASP A 127 15.95 4.93 -14.24
C ASP A 127 15.10 3.85 -13.55
N SER A 128 14.36 4.20 -12.51
CA SER A 128 13.38 3.35 -11.83
C SER A 128 12.19 2.95 -12.70
N CYS A 129 11.90 3.71 -13.76
CA CYS A 129 10.84 3.43 -14.73
C CYS A 129 11.27 2.48 -15.87
N ARG A 130 12.47 1.89 -15.80
CA ARG A 130 13.07 1.09 -16.87
C ARG A 130 13.33 -0.35 -16.41
N ASN A 131 13.03 -1.30 -17.28
CA ASN A 131 13.33 -2.73 -17.08
C ASN A 131 14.85 -2.98 -17.30
N PRO A 132 15.44 -4.11 -16.86
CA PRO A 132 16.85 -4.42 -17.10
C PRO A 132 17.26 -4.44 -18.57
N ASN A 133 16.30 -4.67 -19.48
CA ASN A 133 16.51 -4.64 -20.92
C ASN A 133 16.60 -3.22 -21.52
N GLY A 134 16.33 -2.20 -20.70
CA GLY A 134 16.31 -0.81 -21.14
C GLY A 134 14.93 -0.31 -21.60
N ASP A 135 13.87 -1.13 -21.51
CA ASP A 135 12.52 -0.74 -21.93
C ASP A 135 11.78 0.03 -20.81
N VAL A 136 11.03 1.07 -21.18
CA VAL A 136 10.14 1.78 -20.23
C VAL A 136 8.90 0.92 -19.97
N TYR A 137 8.50 0.84 -18.70
CA TYR A 137 7.27 0.19 -18.26
C TYR A 137 6.03 0.91 -18.82
N ASN A 138 5.67 0.57 -20.07
CA ASN A 138 4.43 0.89 -20.83
C ASN A 138 4.64 0.84 -22.37
N SER A 139 5.81 0.47 -22.88
CA SER A 139 6.13 0.72 -24.29
C SER A 139 5.58 -0.28 -25.32
N LYS A 140 5.04 -1.45 -24.93
CA LYS A 140 4.33 -2.37 -25.84
C LYS A 140 3.68 -3.53 -25.08
N LEU A 141 2.36 -3.69 -25.24
CA LEU A 141 1.59 -4.94 -25.01
C LEU A 141 2.00 -5.77 -23.77
N ALA A 142 1.79 -5.23 -22.57
CA ALA A 142 1.53 -6.08 -21.39
C ALA A 142 0.04 -6.47 -21.40
N GLU A 143 -0.34 -7.32 -22.36
CA GLU A 143 -1.67 -7.89 -22.42
C GLU A 143 -1.95 -8.59 -21.07
N ILE A 144 -3.03 -8.15 -20.39
CA ILE A 144 -3.78 -8.82 -19.32
C ILE A 144 -3.32 -8.71 -17.83
N ALA A 145 -2.28 -7.96 -17.42
CA ALA A 145 -2.03 -7.79 -15.96
C ALA A 145 -1.42 -6.47 -15.48
N PHE A 146 -0.90 -5.63 -16.38
CA PHE A 146 0.03 -4.58 -15.98
C PHE A 146 -0.19 -3.25 -16.71
N ASN A 147 -1.40 -3.03 -17.21
CA ASN A 147 -1.78 -1.77 -17.85
C ASN A 147 -2.34 -0.75 -16.84
N SER A 148 -2.04 -0.96 -15.56
CA SER A 148 -2.45 -0.13 -14.46
C SER A 148 -1.22 0.60 -13.95
N GLY A 149 -1.24 1.93 -13.95
CA GLY A 149 -0.23 2.70 -13.24
C GLY A 149 -0.09 2.29 -11.77
N CYS A 150 0.87 2.88 -11.06
CA CYS A 150 1.15 2.55 -9.65
C CYS A 150 -0.01 2.86 -8.67
N LEU A 151 -1.17 3.24 -9.19
CA LEU A 151 -2.37 3.67 -8.49
C LEU A 151 -3.43 2.60 -8.25
N ARG A 152 -3.34 1.45 -8.90
CA ARG A 152 -4.40 0.44 -8.82
C ARG A 152 -4.08 -0.58 -7.74
N PHE A 153 -5.00 -0.79 -6.80
CA PHE A 153 -4.89 -1.80 -5.75
C PHE A 153 -4.67 -3.22 -6.32
N ASP A 154 -5.20 -3.49 -7.52
CA ASP A 154 -4.96 -4.74 -8.24
C ASP A 154 -3.47 -5.02 -8.49
N ALA A 155 -2.64 -3.98 -8.66
CA ALA A 155 -1.19 -4.12 -8.83
C ALA A 155 -0.49 -4.57 -7.53
N ILE A 156 -0.96 -4.12 -6.36
CA ILE A 156 -0.42 -4.53 -5.04
C ILE A 156 -0.77 -5.99 -4.74
N MET A 157 -1.97 -6.44 -5.13
CA MET A 157 -2.40 -7.84 -4.97
C MET A 157 -1.81 -8.77 -6.04
N ALA A 158 -1.44 -8.25 -7.21
CA ALA A 158 -0.88 -9.05 -8.32
C ALA A 158 0.56 -9.53 -8.07
N ILE A 159 1.36 -8.82 -7.25
CA ILE A 159 2.77 -9.16 -7.01
C ILE A 159 2.95 -10.46 -6.20
N ARG A 160 1.88 -10.96 -5.54
CA ARG A 160 1.90 -12.25 -4.81
C ARG A 160 1.01 -13.35 -5.39
N GLY A 161 0.69 -13.30 -6.68
CA GLY A 161 0.09 -14.46 -7.35
C GLY A 161 -1.31 -14.85 -6.86
N CYS A 162 -2.04 -13.95 -6.18
CA CYS A 162 -3.44 -14.15 -5.80
C CYS A 162 -4.41 -13.98 -6.99
N ARG A 163 -4.04 -14.49 -8.17
CA ARG A 163 -4.92 -14.53 -9.34
C ARG A 163 -5.97 -15.65 -9.27
N GLY A 164 -6.10 -16.32 -8.11
CA GLY A 164 -6.93 -17.52 -7.93
C GLY A 164 -7.78 -17.56 -6.65
N PHE A 165 -8.04 -16.45 -5.96
CA PHE A 165 -8.94 -16.46 -4.79
C PHE A 165 -10.38 -16.03 -5.10
N ILE A 166 -10.68 -15.64 -6.34
CA ILE A 166 -12.04 -15.25 -6.78
C ILE A 166 -12.34 -15.82 -8.18
N ALA A 167 -12.06 -17.11 -8.38
CA ALA A 167 -12.60 -17.90 -9.48
C ALA A 167 -12.88 -19.31 -8.97
#